data_AF-A0AAW8DJZ1-F1
#
_entry.id   AF-A0AAW8DJZ1-F1
#
_cell.length_a   1.000
_cell.length_b   1.000
_cell.length_c   1.000
_cell.angle_alpha   90.00
_cell.angle_beta   90.00
_cell.angle_gamma   90.00
#
_symmetry.space_group_name_H-M   'P 1'
#
loop_
_entity.id
_entity.type
_entity.pdbx_description
1 polymer ?
#
loop_
_entity_poly.entity_id
_entity_poly.type
_entity_poly.pdbx_seq_one_letter_code
_entity_poly.pdbx_strand_id
1 'polypeptide(L)'
;MASTLRTLSRSPEAAPVVLVQLLIDIDPEVRKAAARALRHAHELDQQSAALLLQEFIASAAFPEHTDNLFASLDRSTALLPPSAIDLCERYLESAGPELGDIRPPGPLVSRNLVAIVLRLNKPGNESIRCRCLDVIDKLAELGAYGLEGALDQKRL
;
A
#
# COMPACT_ATOMS: atom_id res chain seq x y z
N MET A 1 -6.91 -22.84 15.48
CA MET A 1 -6.35 -21.93 14.46
C MET A 1 -7.27 -20.74 14.18
N ALA A 2 -8.57 -20.93 13.91
CA ALA A 2 -9.51 -19.82 13.64
C ALA A 2 -9.67 -18.79 14.79
N SER A 3 -9.57 -19.20 16.05
CA SER A 3 -9.61 -18.30 17.22
C SER A 3 -8.34 -17.45 17.33
N THR A 4 -7.17 -18.03 17.08
CA THR A 4 -5.86 -17.37 17.08
C THR A 4 -5.77 -16.30 15.99
N LEU A 5 -6.26 -16.63 14.78
CA LEU A 5 -6.37 -15.70 13.65
C LEU A 5 -7.26 -14.48 13.96
N ARG A 6 -8.38 -14.69 14.65
CA ARG A 6 -9.29 -13.61 15.02
C ARG A 6 -8.68 -12.66 16.05
N THR A 7 -7.86 -13.17 16.97
CA THR A 7 -7.11 -12.36 17.94
C THR A 7 -5.98 -11.57 17.27
N LEU A 8 -5.20 -12.20 16.39
CA LEU A 8 -4.14 -11.53 15.63
C LEU A 8 -4.68 -10.43 14.70
N SER A 9 -5.86 -10.64 14.09
CA SER A 9 -6.51 -9.61 13.27
C SER A 9 -6.92 -8.35 14.03
N ARG A 10 -7.00 -8.41 15.36
CA ARG A 10 -7.39 -7.32 16.26
C ARG A 10 -6.23 -6.72 17.06
N SER A 11 -5.03 -7.30 16.92
CA SER A 11 -3.83 -6.91 17.65
C SER A 11 -2.62 -7.10 16.73
N PRO A 12 -2.39 -6.18 15.76
CA PRO A 12 -1.30 -6.30 14.77
C PRO A 12 0.10 -6.24 15.41
N GLU A 13 0.20 -5.73 16.64
CA GLU A 13 1.39 -5.75 17.48
C GLU A 13 1.80 -7.15 17.95
N ALA A 14 0.91 -8.14 17.82
CA ALA A 14 1.23 -9.55 18.03
C ALA A 14 2.04 -10.10 16.83
N ALA A 15 3.35 -9.88 16.90
CA ALA A 15 4.40 -10.47 16.09
C ALA A 15 4.24 -10.28 14.56
N PRO A 16 4.84 -9.23 13.97
CA PRO A 16 4.93 -9.03 12.52
C PRO A 16 5.35 -10.29 11.74
N VAL A 17 6.24 -11.10 12.32
CA VAL A 17 6.68 -12.40 11.77
C VAL A 17 5.52 -13.39 11.60
N VAL A 18 4.61 -13.47 12.56
CA VAL A 18 3.44 -14.37 12.47
C VAL A 18 2.48 -13.86 11.41
N LEU A 19 2.27 -12.54 11.34
CA LEU A 19 1.41 -11.95 10.32
C LEU A 19 1.93 -12.21 8.90
N VAL A 20 3.25 -12.11 8.70
CA VAL A 20 3.91 -12.46 7.44
C VAL A 20 3.67 -13.92 7.04
N GLN A 21 3.82 -14.86 7.98
CA GLN A 21 3.55 -16.27 7.70
C GLN A 21 2.09 -16.51 7.27
N LEU A 22 1.14 -15.79 7.87
CA LEU A 22 -0.28 -15.93 7.53
C LEU A 22 -0.63 -15.31 6.17
N LEU A 23 0.13 -14.32 5.69
CA LEU A 23 -0.06 -13.72 4.37
C LEU A 23 0.37 -14.65 3.22
N ILE A 24 1.22 -15.64 3.50
CA ILE A 24 1.67 -16.66 2.55
C ILE A 24 1.04 -18.04 2.78
N ASP A 25 -0.02 -18.11 3.59
CA ASP A 25 -0.71 -19.36 3.90
C ASP A 25 -1.36 -19.97 2.64
N ILE A 26 -1.40 -21.29 2.58
CA ILE A 26 -2.02 -22.03 1.47
C ILE A 26 -3.54 -21.78 1.39
N ASP A 27 -4.18 -21.53 2.54
CA ASP A 27 -5.61 -21.26 2.63
C ASP A 27 -5.92 -19.78 2.29
N PRO A 28 -6.68 -19.50 1.22
CA PRO A 28 -7.05 -18.13 0.84
C PRO A 28 -7.83 -17.37 1.92
N GLU A 29 -8.62 -18.05 2.75
CA GLU A 29 -9.36 -17.37 3.83
C GLU A 29 -8.43 -16.97 5.00
N VAL A 30 -7.33 -17.71 5.20
CA VAL A 30 -6.27 -17.32 6.16
C VAL A 30 -5.54 -16.08 5.66
N ARG A 31 -5.13 -16.06 4.38
CA ARG A 31 -4.50 -14.89 3.75
C ARG A 31 -5.38 -13.66 3.84
N LYS A 32 -6.67 -13.80 3.55
CA LYS A 32 -7.67 -12.73 3.66
C LYS A 32 -7.85 -12.23 5.08
N ALA A 33 -7.90 -13.13 6.06
CA ALA A 33 -7.98 -12.73 7.47
C ALA A 33 -6.72 -11.95 7.92
N ALA A 34 -5.53 -12.39 7.50
CA ALA A 34 -4.28 -11.70 7.74
C ALA A 34 -4.23 -10.33 7.06
N ALA A 35 -4.66 -10.24 5.80
CA ALA A 35 -4.66 -8.99 5.05
C ALA A 35 -5.61 -7.93 5.63
N ARG A 36 -6.63 -8.32 6.41
CA ARG A 36 -7.47 -7.37 7.14
C ARG A 36 -6.71 -6.65 8.26
N ALA A 37 -5.70 -7.30 8.85
CA ALA A 37 -4.85 -6.69 9.87
C ALA A 37 -3.98 -5.56 9.29
N LEU A 38 -3.72 -5.55 7.98
CA LEU A 38 -2.99 -4.47 7.29
C LEU A 38 -3.66 -3.10 7.44
N ARG A 39 -4.97 -3.05 7.75
CA ARG A 39 -5.68 -1.79 8.04
C ARG A 39 -5.14 -1.05 9.26
N HIS A 40 -4.41 -1.76 10.11
CA HIS A 40 -3.78 -1.25 11.32
C HIS A 40 -2.26 -1.14 11.19
N ALA A 41 -1.70 -1.29 9.97
CA ALA A 41 -0.26 -1.20 9.76
C ALA A 41 0.32 0.18 10.14
N HIS A 42 -0.51 1.22 10.16
CA HIS A 42 -0.12 2.56 10.60
C HIS A 42 0.10 2.68 12.12
N GLU A 43 -0.35 1.69 12.90
CA GLU A 43 -0.16 1.62 14.35
C GLU A 43 1.17 0.94 14.72
N LEU A 44 1.85 0.31 13.75
CA LEU A 44 3.12 -0.37 13.95
C LEU A 44 4.29 0.63 14.00
N ASP A 45 5.36 0.25 14.70
CA ASP A 45 6.64 0.95 14.59
C ASP A 45 7.21 0.88 13.16
N GLN A 46 8.13 1.78 12.83
CA GLN A 46 8.65 1.93 11.47
C GLN A 46 9.34 0.64 10.94
N GLN A 47 10.01 -0.12 11.81
CA GLN A 47 10.71 -1.33 11.40
C GLN A 47 9.71 -2.46 11.11
N SER A 48 8.74 -2.64 11.99
CA SER A 48 7.66 -3.62 11.81
C SER A 48 6.80 -3.31 10.58
N ALA A 49 6.46 -2.04 10.37
CA ALA A 49 5.71 -1.60 9.19
C ALA A 49 6.47 -1.85 7.89
N ALA A 50 7.77 -1.57 7.85
CA ALA A 50 8.61 -1.79 6.68
C ALA A 50 8.71 -3.28 6.31
N LEU A 51 8.94 -4.15 7.31
CA LEU A 51 8.98 -5.60 7.11
C LEU A 51 7.65 -6.14 6.59
N LEU A 52 6.54 -5.72 7.21
CA LEU A 52 5.20 -6.14 6.79
C LEU A 52 4.87 -5.68 5.36
N LEU A 53 5.27 -4.46 5.00
CA LEU A 53 5.13 -3.93 3.63
C LEU A 53 5.88 -4.79 2.62
N GLN A 54 7.16 -5.07 2.86
CA GLN A 54 7.99 -5.85 1.94
C GLN A 54 7.43 -7.26 1.72
N GLU A 55 7.06 -7.94 2.80
CA GLU A 55 6.53 -9.30 2.74
C GLU A 55 5.15 -9.35 2.08
N PHE A 56 4.29 -8.37 2.35
CA PHE A 56 2.99 -8.29 1.68
C PHE A 56 3.12 -8.06 0.18
N ILE A 57 4.01 -7.14 -0.25
CA ILE A 57 4.29 -6.84 -1.67
C ILE A 57 4.77 -8.10 -2.42
N ALA A 58 5.55 -8.96 -1.76
CA ALA A 58 6.04 -10.21 -2.32
C ALA A 58 5.00 -11.36 -2.29
N SER A 59 3.91 -11.21 -1.52
CA SER A 59 2.94 -12.29 -1.29
C SER A 59 1.90 -12.43 -2.41
N ALA A 60 1.34 -13.64 -2.54
CA ALA A 60 0.20 -13.89 -3.43
C ALA A 60 -1.09 -13.19 -2.97
N ALA A 61 -1.16 -12.72 -1.72
CA ALA A 61 -2.29 -11.97 -1.18
C ALA A 61 -2.35 -10.51 -1.70
N PHE A 62 -1.28 -10.04 -2.34
CA PHE A 62 -1.13 -8.67 -2.81
C PHE A 62 -2.29 -8.22 -3.72
N PRO A 63 -2.51 -8.79 -4.92
CA PRO A 63 -3.51 -8.28 -5.85
C PRO A 63 -4.94 -8.33 -5.30
N GLU A 64 -5.22 -9.20 -4.33
CA GLU A 64 -6.55 -9.37 -3.75
C GLU A 64 -6.88 -8.38 -2.62
N HIS A 65 -5.86 -7.82 -1.95
CA HIS A 65 -6.07 -7.13 -0.67
C HIS A 65 -5.30 -5.80 -0.48
N THR A 66 -4.72 -5.27 -1.55
CA THR A 66 -3.92 -4.03 -1.52
C THR A 66 -4.70 -2.79 -1.01
N ASP A 67 -6.02 -2.72 -1.21
CA ASP A 67 -6.86 -1.60 -0.73
C ASP A 67 -6.74 -1.32 0.77
N ASN A 68 -6.63 -2.39 1.57
CA ASN A 68 -6.52 -2.29 3.01
C ASN A 68 -5.23 -1.58 3.45
N LEU A 69 -4.15 -1.85 2.73
CA LEU A 69 -2.84 -1.27 3.02
C LEU A 69 -2.79 0.19 2.56
N PHE A 70 -3.29 0.50 1.36
CA PHE A 70 -3.40 1.90 0.90
C PHE A 70 -4.23 2.75 1.85
N ALA A 71 -5.38 2.25 2.32
CA ALA A 71 -6.20 2.96 3.30
C ALA A 71 -5.50 3.15 4.65
N SER A 72 -4.68 2.19 5.09
CA SER A 72 -3.90 2.34 6.32
C SER A 72 -2.81 3.38 6.18
N LEU A 73 -2.06 3.37 5.07
CA LEU A 73 -0.96 4.30 4.83
C LEU A 73 -1.47 5.74 4.68
N ASP A 74 -2.61 5.93 4.02
CA ASP A 74 -3.26 7.23 3.89
C ASP A 74 -3.61 7.83 5.27
N ARG A 75 -4.15 7.00 6.18
CA ARG A 75 -4.50 7.41 7.56
C ARG A 75 -3.29 7.64 8.48
N SER A 76 -2.11 7.12 8.13
CA SER A 76 -0.92 7.30 8.96
C SER A 76 -0.54 8.78 9.03
N THR A 77 -0.37 9.32 10.23
CA THR A 77 0.22 10.66 10.45
C THR A 77 1.74 10.62 10.55
N ALA A 78 2.33 9.43 10.62
CA ALA A 78 3.77 9.23 10.72
C ALA A 78 4.48 9.45 9.37
N LEU A 79 5.82 9.51 9.42
CA LEU A 79 6.64 9.42 8.21
C LEU A 79 6.42 8.06 7.55
N LEU A 80 6.04 8.08 6.28
CA LEU A 80 5.92 6.85 5.51
C LEU A 80 7.32 6.26 5.30
N PRO A 81 7.48 4.94 5.45
CA PRO A 81 8.76 4.30 5.16
C PRO A 81 9.07 4.44 3.66
N PRO A 82 10.35 4.58 3.28
CA PRO A 82 10.77 4.58 1.88
C PRO A 82 10.20 3.41 1.06
N SER A 83 10.06 2.23 1.63
CA SER A 83 9.51 1.04 0.96
C SER A 83 8.05 1.18 0.52
N ALA A 84 7.33 2.21 0.97
CA ALA A 84 6.00 2.50 0.45
C ALA A 84 6.01 2.92 -1.03
N ILE A 85 7.16 3.34 -1.60
CA ILE A 85 7.25 3.54 -3.05
C ILE A 85 7.20 2.22 -3.82
N ASP A 86 7.77 1.14 -3.25
CA ASP A 86 7.76 -0.21 -3.84
C ASP A 86 6.32 -0.73 -3.98
N LEU A 87 5.46 -0.41 -3.00
CA LEU A 87 4.02 -0.71 -3.05
C LEU A 87 3.33 -0.03 -4.24
N CYS A 88 3.63 1.25 -4.47
CA CYS A 88 3.01 2.03 -5.53
C CYS A 88 3.43 1.51 -6.91
N GLU A 89 4.72 1.24 -7.09
CA GLU A 89 5.27 0.67 -8.32
C GLU A 89 4.71 -0.71 -8.61
N ARG A 90 4.69 -1.60 -7.61
CA ARG A 90 4.16 -2.96 -7.78
C ARG A 90 2.67 -2.95 -8.13
N TYR A 91 1.90 -2.06 -7.53
CA TYR A 91 0.50 -1.89 -7.85
C TYR A 91 0.31 -1.49 -9.33
N LEU A 92 1.08 -0.52 -9.82
CA LEU A 92 1.05 -0.12 -11.23
C LEU A 92 1.47 -1.25 -12.19
N GLU A 93 2.47 -2.05 -11.83
CA GLU A 93 2.86 -3.23 -12.62
C GLU A 93 1.75 -4.28 -12.68
N SER A 94 1.09 -4.52 -11.55
CA SER A 94 0.01 -5.51 -11.46
C SER A 94 -1.27 -5.09 -12.19
N ALA A 95 -1.45 -3.78 -12.40
CA ALA A 95 -2.64 -3.24 -13.05
C ALA A 95 -2.61 -3.34 -14.59
N GLY A 96 -1.45 -3.61 -15.20
CA GLY A 96 -1.32 -3.95 -16.63
C GLY A 96 -1.75 -2.87 -17.65
N PRO A 97 -1.70 -3.15 -18.97
CA PRO A 97 -2.20 -2.26 -20.03
C PRO A 97 -3.72 -2.07 -20.02
N GLU A 98 -4.44 -2.94 -19.30
CA GLU A 98 -5.88 -2.93 -19.15
C GLU A 98 -6.36 -1.98 -18.03
N LEU A 99 -5.52 -1.08 -17.52
CA LEU A 99 -5.94 0.01 -16.64
C LEU A 99 -7.03 0.91 -17.24
N GLY A 100 -7.24 0.85 -18.56
CA GLY A 100 -8.38 1.45 -19.25
C GLY A 100 -9.72 0.68 -19.12
N ASP A 101 -9.71 -0.59 -18.71
CA ASP A 101 -10.90 -1.48 -18.71
C ASP A 101 -11.11 -2.22 -17.36
N ILE A 102 -10.04 -2.54 -16.65
CA ILE A 102 -10.08 -2.96 -15.24
C ILE A 102 -10.23 -1.69 -14.43
N ARG A 103 -11.46 -1.41 -13.99
CA ARG A 103 -11.71 -0.43 -12.92
C ARG A 103 -10.64 -0.66 -11.84
N PRO A 104 -9.73 0.29 -11.57
CA PRO A 104 -8.93 0.20 -10.35
C PRO A 104 -9.94 0.12 -9.19
N PRO A 105 -9.57 -0.35 -7.99
CA PRO A 105 -10.49 -0.44 -6.86
C PRO A 105 -10.99 0.97 -6.49
N GLY A 106 -12.06 1.38 -7.17
CA GLY A 106 -12.67 2.70 -7.14
C GLY A 106 -11.74 3.92 -7.39
N PRO A 107 -12.35 5.13 -7.44
CA PRO A 107 -11.68 6.42 -7.29
C PRO A 107 -10.93 6.62 -5.95
N LEU A 108 -11.03 5.65 -5.03
CA LEU A 108 -10.47 5.73 -3.68
C LEU A 108 -9.01 5.30 -3.65
N VAL A 109 -8.66 4.20 -4.32
CA VAL A 109 -7.28 3.72 -4.38
C VAL A 109 -6.38 4.65 -5.20
N SER A 110 -6.90 5.20 -6.31
CA SER A 110 -6.16 6.21 -7.09
C SER A 110 -5.82 7.44 -6.26
N ARG A 111 -6.77 7.94 -5.45
CA ARG A 111 -6.55 9.06 -4.53
C ARG A 111 -5.51 8.75 -3.46
N ASN A 112 -5.61 7.59 -2.81
CA ASN A 112 -4.66 7.19 -1.76
C ASN A 112 -3.25 7.04 -2.32
N LEU A 113 -3.12 6.46 -3.52
CA LEU A 113 -1.84 6.28 -4.18
C LEU A 113 -1.20 7.63 -4.52
N VAL A 114 -1.95 8.58 -5.08
CA VAL A 114 -1.46 9.96 -5.31
C VAL A 114 -1.03 10.62 -3.99
N ALA A 115 -1.83 10.52 -2.93
CA ALA A 115 -1.51 11.11 -1.63
C ALA A 115 -0.20 10.54 -1.04
N ILE A 116 0.00 9.22 -1.12
CA ILE A 116 1.19 8.54 -0.64
C ILE A 116 2.43 8.97 -1.41
N VAL A 117 2.37 8.98 -2.74
CA VAL A 117 3.50 9.36 -3.60
C VAL A 117 3.90 10.83 -3.37
N LEU A 118 2.91 11.72 -3.21
CA LEU A 118 3.19 13.12 -2.89
C LEU A 118 3.82 13.31 -1.51
N ARG A 119 3.45 12.49 -0.53
CA ARG A 119 4.05 12.48 0.82
C ARG A 119 5.46 11.89 0.84
N LEU A 120 5.76 10.93 -0.02
CA LEU A 120 7.09 10.33 -0.18
C LEU A 120 8.03 11.25 -0.97
N ASN A 121 7.50 12.06 -1.89
CA ASN A 121 8.23 13.07 -2.64
C ASN A 121 8.64 14.26 -1.75
N LYS A 122 9.63 14.02 -0.88
CA LYS A 122 10.26 15.01 0.00
C LYS A 122 11.66 15.38 -0.49
N PRO A 123 12.11 16.62 -0.26
CA PRO A 123 13.49 17.02 -0.51
C PRO A 123 14.48 16.18 0.31
N GLY A 124 15.61 15.79 -0.29
CA GLY A 124 16.72 15.13 0.41
C GLY A 124 16.94 13.64 0.11
N ASN A 125 16.09 13.00 -0.71
CA ASN A 125 16.34 11.66 -1.24
C ASN A 125 16.04 11.61 -2.74
N GLU A 126 17.05 11.93 -3.56
CA GLU A 126 16.88 12.07 -5.01
C GLU A 126 16.43 10.78 -5.68
N SER A 127 16.88 9.62 -5.19
CA SER A 127 16.47 8.32 -5.71
C SER A 127 14.98 8.05 -5.51
N ILE A 128 14.46 8.29 -4.29
CA ILE A 128 13.01 8.16 -4.02
C ILE A 128 12.23 9.20 -4.81
N ARG A 129 12.75 10.42 -4.95
CA ARG A 129 12.11 11.49 -5.70
C ARG A 129 11.92 11.14 -7.17
N CYS A 130 12.96 10.62 -7.85
CA CYS A 130 12.84 10.16 -9.23
C CYS A 130 11.75 9.08 -9.36
N ARG A 131 11.78 8.07 -8.49
CA ARG A 131 10.77 7.00 -8.48
C ARG A 131 9.35 7.52 -8.25
N CYS A 132 9.18 8.51 -7.37
CA CYS A 132 7.89 9.16 -7.16
C CYS A 132 7.40 9.89 -8.41
N LEU A 133 8.29 10.56 -9.14
CA LEU A 133 7.95 11.23 -10.39
C LEU A 133 7.56 10.22 -11.48
N ASP A 134 8.31 9.13 -11.62
CA ASP A 134 7.98 8.05 -12.57
C ASP A 134 6.59 7.44 -12.30
N VAL A 135 6.22 7.29 -11.03
CA VAL A 135 4.88 6.84 -10.62
C VAL A 135 3.81 7.89 -10.94
N ILE A 136 4.07 9.17 -10.70
CA ILE A 136 3.15 10.27 -11.04
C ILE A 136 2.90 10.33 -12.55
N ASP A 137 3.95 10.22 -13.35
CA ASP A 137 3.88 10.28 -14.81
C ASP A 137 3.05 9.11 -15.34
N LYS A 138 3.28 7.89 -14.85
CA LYS A 138 2.45 6.73 -15.19
C LYS A 138 0.98 6.92 -14.81
N LEU A 139 0.68 7.48 -13.63
CA LEU A 139 -0.70 7.76 -13.24
C LEU A 139 -1.38 8.79 -14.16
N ALA A 140 -0.62 9.78 -14.64
CA ALA A 140 -1.11 10.78 -15.58
C ALA A 140 -1.41 10.16 -16.95
N GLU A 141 -0.52 9.31 -17.47
CA GLU A 141 -0.73 8.55 -18.72
C GLU A 141 -1.98 7.67 -18.66
N LEU A 142 -2.28 7.12 -17.49
CA LEU A 142 -3.43 6.25 -17.25
C LEU A 142 -4.73 7.02 -16.92
N GLY A 143 -4.70 8.36 -16.88
CA GLY A 143 -5.86 9.19 -16.57
C GLY A 143 -6.40 9.01 -15.15
N ALA A 144 -5.53 8.74 -14.17
CA ALA A 144 -5.93 8.44 -12.80
C ALA A 144 -6.75 9.58 -12.16
N TYR A 145 -7.97 9.26 -11.72
CA TYR A 145 -8.87 10.23 -11.09
C TYR A 145 -8.29 10.81 -9.80
N GLY A 146 -8.23 12.14 -9.72
CA GLY A 146 -7.77 12.90 -8.54
C GLY A 146 -6.33 13.44 -8.61
N LEU A 147 -5.57 13.11 -9.65
CA LEU A 147 -4.19 13.60 -9.81
C LEU A 147 -4.13 15.11 -10.08
N GLU A 148 -4.96 15.62 -11.00
CA GLU A 148 -5.00 17.04 -11.37
C GLU A 148 -5.28 17.94 -10.15
N GLY A 149 -6.31 17.61 -9.36
CA GLY A 149 -6.63 18.36 -8.15
C GLY A 149 -5.60 18.25 -7.02
N ALA A 150 -4.83 17.15 -6.95
CA ALA A 150 -3.78 16.98 -5.95
C ALA A 150 -2.50 17.75 -6.30
N LEU A 151 -2.17 17.85 -7.59
CA LEU A 151 -1.02 18.64 -8.08
C LEU A 151 -1.26 20.15 -7.92
N ASP A 152 -2.50 20.62 -8.13
CA ASP A 152 -2.87 22.02 -7.93
C ASP A 152 -2.76 22.46 -6.46
N GLN A 153 -3.02 21.56 -5.51
CA GLN A 153 -2.87 21.87 -4.07
C GLN A 153 -1.41 21.98 -3.62
N LYS A 154 -0.46 21.39 -4.34
CA LYS A 154 0.98 21.45 -4.00
C LYS A 154 1.69 22.70 -4.54
N ARG A 155 0.98 23.54 -5.30
CA ARG A 155 1.49 24.79 -5.88
C ARG A 155 1.40 26.02 -4.95
N LEU A 156 1.13 25.82 -3.66
CA LEU A 156 1.07 26.87 -2.63
C LEU A 156 2.18 26.70 -1.58
#